data_AF-A0A949HZ30-F1
#
_entry.id   AF-A0A949HZ30-F1
#
_cell.length_a   1.000
_cell.length_b   1.000
_cell.length_c   1.000
_cell.angle_alpha   90.00
_cell.angle_beta   90.00
_cell.angle_gamma   90.00
#
_symmetry.space_group_name_H-M   'P 1'
#
loop_
_entity.id
_entity.type
_entity.pdbx_description
1 polymer ?
#
loop_
_entity_poly.entity_id
_entity_poly.type
_entity_poly.pdbx_seq_one_letter_code
_entity_poly.pdbx_strand_id
1 'polypeptide(L)' 'MYKIIGADGRQYGPAGADQIRRWLAENRLNAHSLALPEGATEWKPLHT' A
#
# COMPACT_ATOMS: atom_id res chain seq x y z
N MET A 1 9.82 1.91 6.08
CA MET A 1 9.31 1.37 4.80
C MET A 1 7.81 1.10 4.92
N TYR A 2 7.12 0.67 3.89
CA TYR A 2 5.68 0.42 3.92
C TYR A 2 5.37 -0.89 3.21
N LYS A 3 4.51 -1.72 3.78
CA LYS A 3 3.92 -2.86 3.09
C LYS A 3 2.53 -2.46 2.61
N ILE A 4 2.13 -2.89 1.43
CA ILE A 4 0.81 -2.62 0.89
C ILE A 4 0.18 -3.92 0.41
N ILE A 5 -1.08 -4.14 0.71
CA ILE A 5 -1.90 -5.14 0.04
C ILE A 5 -2.61 -4.43 -1.09
N GLY A 6 -2.32 -4.79 -2.32
CA GLY A 6 -3.01 -4.26 -3.50
C GLY A 6 -4.42 -4.83 -3.62
N ALA A 7 -5.21 -4.24 -4.52
CA ALA A 7 -6.56 -4.67 -4.88
C ALA A 7 -6.67 -6.17 -5.23
N ASP A 8 -5.59 -6.70 -5.82
CA ASP A 8 -5.44 -8.09 -6.27
C ASP A 8 -5.24 -9.08 -5.10
N GLY A 9 -5.25 -8.60 -3.86
CA GLY A 9 -4.90 -9.37 -2.66
C GLY A 9 -3.40 -9.66 -2.53
N ARG A 10 -2.60 -9.18 -3.48
CA ARG A 10 -1.14 -9.33 -3.47
C ARG A 10 -0.48 -8.35 -2.52
N GLN A 11 0.44 -8.86 -1.71
CA GLN A 11 1.30 -8.06 -0.86
C GLN A 11 2.47 -7.51 -1.66
N TYR A 12 2.69 -6.22 -1.52
CA TYR A 12 3.74 -5.44 -2.14
C TYR A 12 4.56 -4.77 -1.04
N GLY A 13 5.85 -5.10 -0.94
CA GLY A 13 6.78 -4.42 -0.03
C GLY A 13 7.87 -5.33 0.54
N PRO A 14 8.73 -4.78 1.41
CA PRO A 14 8.70 -3.40 1.93
C PRO A 14 9.13 -2.37 0.87
N ALA A 15 8.30 -1.33 0.70
CA ALA A 15 8.46 -0.29 -0.30
C ALA A 15 8.51 1.10 0.33
N GLY A 16 9.30 2.01 -0.25
CA GLY A 16 9.35 3.42 0.19
C GLY A 16 8.12 4.22 -0.27
N ALA A 17 7.94 5.43 0.28
CA ALA A 17 6.85 6.33 -0.11
C ALA A 17 6.80 6.62 -1.61
N ASP A 18 7.97 6.73 -2.27
CA ASP A 18 8.09 6.90 -3.71
C ASP A 18 7.54 5.72 -4.52
N GLN A 19 7.74 4.50 -4.01
CA GLN A 19 7.24 3.28 -4.64
C GLN A 19 5.72 3.15 -4.45
N ILE A 20 5.19 3.55 -3.29
CA ILE A 20 3.74 3.67 -3.06
C ILE A 20 3.11 4.64 -4.07
N ARG A 21 3.68 5.85 -4.20
CA ARG A 21 3.20 6.84 -5.17
C ARG A 21 3.21 6.31 -6.59
N ARG A 22 4.24 5.54 -6.94
CA ARG A 22 4.33 4.87 -8.24
C ARG A 22 3.19 3.87 -8.44
N TRP A 23 2.92 3.01 -7.46
CA TRP A 23 1.81 2.04 -7.57
C TRP A 23 0.43 2.70 -7.57
N LEU A 24 0.27 3.83 -6.91
CA LEU A 24 -0.95 4.65 -6.99
C LEU A 24 -1.11 5.25 -8.40
N ALA A 25 -0.02 5.74 -9.01
CA ALA A 25 -0.01 6.25 -10.38
C ALA A 25 -0.19 5.15 -11.44
N GLU A 26 0.33 3.94 -11.19
CA GLU A 26 0.13 2.75 -12.02
C GLU A 26 -1.26 2.10 -11.82
N ASN A 27 -2.12 2.71 -11.01
CA ASN A 27 -3.46 2.20 -10.69
C ASN A 27 -3.46 0.77 -10.10
N ARG A 28 -2.32 0.33 -9.53
CA ARG A 28 -2.16 -0.97 -8.86
C ARG A 28 -2.73 -0.95 -7.45
N LEU A 29 -2.81 0.24 -6.86
CA LEU A 29 -3.48 0.49 -5.58
C LEU A 29 -4.83 1.16 -5.84
N ASN A 30 -5.84 0.75 -5.09
CA ASN A 30 -7.20 1.29 -5.14
C ASN A 30 -7.75 1.49 -3.71
N ALA A 31 -9.04 1.85 -3.60
CA ALA A 31 -9.72 2.06 -2.32
C ALA A 31 -9.75 0.81 -1.41
N HIS A 32 -9.59 -0.40 -1.95
CA HIS A 32 -9.50 -1.65 -1.20
C HIS A 32 -8.06 -1.99 -0.78
N SER A 33 -7.09 -1.20 -1.22
CA SER A 33 -5.70 -1.44 -0.90
C SER A 33 -5.37 -0.96 0.51
N LEU A 34 -4.65 -1.79 1.24
CA LEU A 34 -4.30 -1.54 2.64
C LEU A 34 -2.81 -1.24 2.73
N ALA A 35 -2.43 -0.13 3.37
CA ALA A 35 -1.05 0.21 3.65
C ALA A 35 -0.72 -0.05 5.13
N LEU A 36 0.42 -0.68 5.37
CA LEU A 36 1.03 -0.93 6.67
C LEU A 36 2.35 -0.14 6.75
N PRO A 37 2.36 0.99 7.48
CA PRO A 37 3.60 1.68 7.84
C PRO A 37 4.53 0.77 8.63
N GLU A 38 5.82 0.84 8.35
CA GLU A 38 6.84 0.25 9.22
C GLU A 38 6.81 0.97 10.58
N GLY A 39 6.52 0.20 11.63
CA GLY A 39 6.24 0.71 12.98
C GLY A 39 4.76 0.66 13.36
N ALA A 40 3.86 0.39 12.41
CA ALA A 40 2.45 0.10 12.67
C ALA A 40 2.18 -1.41 12.52
N THR A 41 1.25 -1.90 13.32
CA THR A 41 0.75 -3.29 13.25
C THR A 41 -0.59 -3.37 12.49
N GLU A 42 -1.23 -2.23 12.28
CA GLU A 42 -2.53 -2.12 11.63
C GLU A 42 -2.41 -1.68 10.18
N TRP A 43 -3.03 -2.50 9.31
CA TRP A 43 -3.27 -2.21 7.92
C TRP A 43 -4.35 -1.14 7.82
N LYS A 44 -4.00 0.03 7.26
CA LYS A 44 -4.95 1.11 7.04
C LYS A 44 -5.41 1.16 5.59
N PRO A 45 -6.72 1.23 5.31
CA PRO A 45 -7.20 1.44 3.95
C PRO A 45 -6.67 2.78 3.43
N LEU A 46 -6.33 2.82 2.14
CA LEU A 46 -5.90 4.04 1.46
C LEU A 46 -7.07 4.99 1.13
N HIS A 47 -8.31 4.57 1.40
CA HIS A 47 -9.51 5.40 1.31
C HIS A 47 -9.73 6.20 2.60
N THR A 48 -10.23 7.44 2.47
CA THR A 48 -10.48 8.37 3.58
C THR A 48 -11.67 8.00 4.46
#